data_AF-A0A963UMT8-F1
#
_entry.id   AF-A0A963UMT8-F1
#
_cell.length_a   1.000
_cell.length_b   1.000
_cell.length_c   1.000
_cell.angle_alpha   90.00
_cell.angle_beta   90.00
_cell.angle_gamma   90.00
#
_symmetry.space_group_name_H-M   'P 1'
#
loop_
_entity.id
_entity.type
_entity.pdbx_description
1 polymer ?
#
loop_
_entity_poly.entity_id
_entity_poly.type
_entity_poly.pdbx_seq_one_letter_code
_entity_poly.pdbx_strand_id
1 'polypeptide(L)'
;MQYVVRIIDYGEEPDFKSFGDLRDARRRYNRAAFRALEDELQSVALFRVETDDVRKAVDAVKEGNSGVAALMELTEDTETTVSRLKLDIDL
;
A
#
# COMPACT_ATOMS: atom_id res chain seq x y z
N MET A 1 -5.19 -11.72 -13.80
CA MET A 1 -4.65 -11.37 -12.47
C MET A 1 -3.94 -10.04 -12.59
N GLN A 2 -4.09 -9.17 -11.59
CA GLN A 2 -3.48 -7.84 -11.52
C GLN A 2 -2.78 -7.68 -10.17
N TYR A 3 -1.79 -6.80 -10.13
CA TYR A 3 -1.12 -6.38 -8.91
C TYR A 3 -1.33 -4.89 -8.73
N VAL A 4 -1.73 -4.45 -7.55
CA VAL A 4 -2.02 -3.04 -7.28
C VAL A 4 -1.09 -2.54 -6.20
N VAL A 5 -0.42 -1.43 -6.48
CA VAL A 5 0.36 -0.69 -5.48
C VAL A 5 -0.49 0.49 -5.02
N ARG A 6 -0.73 0.58 -3.71
CA ARG A 6 -1.35 1.74 -3.05
C ARG A 6 -0.26 2.55 -2.37
N ILE A 7 -0.26 3.86 -2.57
CA ILE A 7 0.67 4.80 -1.93
C ILE A 7 -0.13 5.90 -1.26
N ILE A 8 0.22 6.21 -0.02
CA ILE A 8 -0.39 7.27 0.77
C ILE A 8 0.71 8.27 1.14
N ASP A 9 0.58 9.49 0.63
CA ASP A 9 1.38 10.64 1.02
C ASP A 9 0.67 11.41 2.16
N TYR A 10 1.42 12.18 2.93
CA TYR A 10 0.90 12.94 4.06
C TYR A 10 -0.08 14.02 3.62
N GLY A 11 -1.36 13.83 3.95
CA GLY A 11 -2.42 14.80 3.65
C GLY A 11 -2.95 14.75 2.21
N GLU A 12 -2.55 13.76 1.42
CA GLU A 12 -3.06 13.55 0.06
C GLU A 12 -4.00 12.33 -0.04
N GLU A 13 -4.79 12.28 -1.12
CA GLU A 13 -5.58 11.10 -1.43
C GLU A 13 -4.66 9.93 -1.86
N PRO A 14 -4.99 8.67 -1.50
CA PRO A 14 -4.19 7.52 -1.91
C PRO A 14 -4.08 7.36 -3.42
N ASP A 15 -2.86 7.20 -3.93
CA ASP A 15 -2.58 6.83 -5.33
C ASP A 15 -2.66 5.30 -5.50
N PHE A 16 -3.23 4.86 -6.61
CA PHE A 16 -3.37 3.44 -6.94
C PHE A 16 -2.84 3.18 -8.36
N LYS A 17 -1.89 2.25 -8.47
CA LYS A 17 -1.36 1.81 -9.75
C LYS A 17 -1.45 0.30 -9.93
N SER A 18 -2.10 -0.13 -11.00
CA SER A 18 -2.19 -1.54 -11.39
C SER A 18 -1.05 -1.95 -12.34
N PHE A 19 -0.67 -3.22 -12.24
CA PHE A 19 0.35 -3.87 -13.05
C PHE A 19 -0.13 -5.27 -13.44
N GLY A 20 0.10 -5.66 -14.69
CA GLY A 20 -0.22 -7.01 -15.17
C GLY A 20 0.77 -8.08 -14.68
N ASP A 21 1.94 -7.67 -14.19
CA ASP A 21 2.98 -8.56 -13.68
C ASP A 21 3.51 -8.12 -12.31
N LEU A 22 3.97 -9.10 -11.53
CA LEU A 22 4.47 -8.87 -10.18
C LEU A 22 5.81 -8.13 -10.18
N ARG A 23 6.65 -8.29 -11.20
CA ARG A 23 8.01 -7.75 -11.20
C ARG A 23 7.98 -6.23 -11.27
N ASP A 24 7.15 -5.69 -12.15
CA ASP A 24 6.97 -4.24 -12.29
C ASP A 24 6.22 -3.63 -11.11
N ALA A 25 5.21 -4.33 -10.59
CA ALA A 25 4.54 -3.95 -9.35
C ALA A 25 5.54 -3.85 -8.19
N ARG A 26 6.42 -4.84 -8.03
CA ARG A 26 7.39 -4.89 -6.95
C ARG A 26 8.49 -3.84 -7.12
N ARG A 27 8.88 -3.51 -8.35
CA ARG A 27 9.78 -2.39 -8.63
C ARG A 27 9.16 -1.06 -8.20
N ARG A 28 7.87 -0.84 -8.48
CA ARG A 28 7.15 0.36 -8.03
C ARG A 28 7.03 0.40 -6.50
N TYR A 29 6.64 -0.72 -5.91
CA TYR A 29 6.53 -0.88 -4.46
C TYR A 29 7.85 -0.58 -3.77
N ASN A 30 8.95 -1.25 -4.12
CA ASN A 30 10.25 -1.06 -3.47
C ASN A 30 10.76 0.39 -3.55
N ARG A 31 10.52 1.08 -4.67
CA ARG A 31 10.88 2.50 -4.80
C ARG A 31 10.09 3.38 -3.85
N ALA A 32 8.79 3.12 -3.70
CA ALA A 32 7.94 3.88 -2.79
C ALA A 32 8.16 3.48 -1.33
N ALA A 33 8.40 2.21 -1.04
CA ALA A 33 8.74 1.71 0.29
C ALA A 33 10.02 2.35 0.81
N PHE A 34 11.03 2.55 -0.04
CA PHE A 34 12.23 3.31 0.35
C PHE A 34 11.89 4.74 0.78
N ARG A 35 11.05 5.44 0.02
CA ARG A 35 10.57 6.78 0.38
C ARG A 35 9.75 6.80 1.67
N ALA A 36 8.94 5.78 1.92
CA ALA A 36 8.20 5.63 3.17
C ALA A 36 9.12 5.38 4.38
N LEU A 37 10.26 4.72 4.18
CA LEU A 37 11.28 4.53 5.22
C LEU A 37 12.15 5.79 5.46
N GLU A 38 12.10 6.76 4.55
CA GLU A 38 12.72 8.08 4.67
C GLU A 38 11.71 9.14 5.13
N ASP A 39 10.57 8.72 5.68
CA ASP A 39 9.47 9.56 6.18
C ASP A 39 8.87 10.51 5.13
N GLU A 40 9.08 10.23 3.83
CA GLU A 40 8.51 11.00 2.73
C GLU A 40 7.10 10.55 2.35
N LEU A 41 6.66 9.38 2.82
CA LEU A 41 5.34 8.82 2.54
C LEU A 41 4.80 8.16 3.81
N GLN A 42 3.49 8.31 4.04
CA GLN A 42 2.83 7.69 5.20
C GLN A 42 2.83 6.16 5.10
N SER A 43 2.45 5.60 3.95
CA SER A 43 2.43 4.14 3.75
C SER A 43 2.41 3.72 2.29
N VAL A 44 2.86 2.49 2.05
CA VAL A 44 2.87 1.84 0.74
C VAL A 44 2.47 0.38 0.90
N ALA A 45 1.55 -0.09 0.06
CA ALA A 45 1.07 -1.48 0.10
C ALA A 45 1.05 -2.09 -1.30
N LEU A 46 1.34 -3.39 -1.38
CA LEU A 46 1.24 -4.21 -2.59
C LEU A 46 0.15 -5.27 -2.42
N PHE A 47 -0.77 -5.33 -3.38
CA PHE A 47 -1.88 -6.27 -3.40
C PHE A 47 -1.80 -7.19 -4.63
N ARG A 48 -2.20 -8.45 -4.46
CA ARG A 48 -2.55 -9.37 -5.55
C ARG A 48 -4.05 -9.40 -5.70
N VAL A 49 -4.56 -9.22 -6.92
CA VAL A 49 -6.00 -9.12 -7.18
C VAL A 49 -6.44 -10.13 -8.25
N GLU A 50 -7.44 -10.95 -7.92
CA GLU A 50 -7.94 -12.05 -8.75
C GLU A 50 -8.85 -11.59 -9.90
N THR A 51 -8.35 -10.67 -10.72
CA THR A 51 -9.02 -10.17 -11.94
C THR A 51 -7.96 -9.82 -12.97
N ASP A 52 -8.25 -9.89 -14.26
CA ASP A 52 -7.43 -9.34 -15.34
C ASP A 52 -7.82 -7.90 -15.72
N ASP A 53 -9.02 -7.46 -15.33
CA ASP A 53 -9.48 -6.09 -15.50
C ASP A 53 -8.80 -5.11 -14.53
N VAL A 54 -8.11 -4.12 -15.09
CA VAL A 54 -7.38 -3.08 -14.37
C VAL A 54 -8.28 -2.23 -13.46
N ARG A 55 -9.46 -1.80 -13.95
CA ARG A 55 -10.35 -0.93 -13.18
C ARG A 55 -10.90 -1.69 -11.98
N LYS A 56 -11.41 -2.89 -12.22
CA LYS A 56 -11.90 -3.77 -11.14
C LYS A 56 -10.83 -4.09 -10.12
N ALA A 57 -9.56 -4.23 -10.54
CA ALA A 57 -8.47 -4.48 -9.61
C ALA A 57 -8.26 -3.32 -8.63
N VAL A 58 -8.26 -2.09 -9.14
CA VAL A 58 -8.11 -0.88 -8.32
C VAL A 58 -9.33 -0.70 -7.42
N ASP A 59 -10.54 -0.86 -7.95
CA ASP A 59 -11.78 -0.71 -7.19
C ASP A 59 -11.86 -1.73 -6.06
N ALA A 60 -11.48 -2.99 -6.30
CA ALA A 60 -11.43 -4.01 -5.26
C ALA A 60 -10.49 -3.65 -4.10
N VAL A 61 -9.35 -3.00 -4.38
CA VAL A 61 -8.43 -2.54 -3.34
C VAL A 61 -9.00 -1.32 -2.60
N LYS A 62 -9.63 -0.37 -3.31
CA LYS A 62 -10.29 0.79 -2.70
C LYS A 62 -11.42 0.38 -1.75
N GLU A 63 -12.20 -0.61 -2.15
CA GLU A 63 -13.32 -1.14 -1.38
C GLU A 63 -12.88 -2.07 -0.24
N GLY A 64 -11.60 -2.45 -0.18
CA GLY A 64 -11.10 -3.40 0.82
C GLY A 64 -11.68 -4.81 0.65
N ASN A 65 -12.00 -5.21 -0.58
CA ASN A 65 -12.61 -6.50 -0.87
C ASN A 65 -11.61 -7.65 -0.73
N SER A 66 -11.49 -8.18 0.49
CA SER A 66 -10.55 -9.26 0.85
C SER A 66 -10.83 -10.59 0.15
N GLY A 67 -12.02 -10.78 -0.43
CA GLY A 67 -12.34 -11.95 -1.25
C GLY A 67 -11.70 -11.93 -2.63
N VAL A 68 -11.24 -10.76 -3.11
CA VAL A 68 -10.67 -10.57 -4.45
C VAL A 68 -9.26 -9.98 -4.40
N ALA A 69 -8.97 -9.13 -3.41
CA ALA A 69 -7.68 -8.47 -3.20
C ALA A 69 -6.99 -8.99 -1.93
N ALA A 70 -5.81 -9.58 -2.10
CA ALA A 70 -4.97 -10.04 -1.00
C ALA A 70 -3.77 -9.11 -0.81
N LEU A 71 -3.57 -8.62 0.41
CA LEU A 71 -2.37 -7.87 0.79
C LEU A 71 -1.15 -8.80 0.75
N MET A 72 -0.12 -8.40 0.01
CA MET A 72 1.14 -9.13 -0.07
C MET A 72 2.20 -8.51 0.84
N GLU A 73 2.37 -7.19 0.76
CA GLU A 73 3.43 -6.45 1.45
C GLU A 73 2.91 -5.07 1.87
N LEU A 74 3.39 -4.58 3.01
CA LEU A 74 3.06 -3.29 3.58
C LEU A 74 4.32 -2.67 4.21
N THR A 75 4.59 -1.42 3.87
CA THR A 75 5.60 -0.57 4.53
C THR A 75 4.89 0.69 4.99
N GLU A 76 5.06 1.02 6.27
CA GLU A 76 4.50 2.22 6.89
C GLU A 76 5.64 2.94 7.61
N ASP A 77 5.52 4.26 7.71
CA ASP A 77 6.42 5.07 8.52
C ASP A 77 6.42 4.56 9.98
N THR A 78 7.62 4.24 10.48
CA THR A 78 7.85 3.71 11.82
C THR A 78 7.66 4.72 12.96
N GLU A 79 7.78 6.03 12.72
CA GLU A 79 7.59 7.06 13.76
C GLU A 79 6.14 7.13 14.27
N THR A 80 5.17 6.82 13.42
CA THR A 80 3.74 6.79 13.82
C THR A 80 3.42 5.58 14.72
N THR A 81 4.11 4.46 14.52
CA THR A 81 3.92 3.25 15.34
C THR A 81 4.49 3.43 16.75
N VAL A 82 5.66 4.08 16.88
CA VAL A 82 6.30 4.34 18.17
C VAL A 82 5.59 5.46 18.95
N SER A 83 5.08 6.49 18.26
CA SER A 83 4.39 7.61 18.91
C SER A 83 3.02 7.21 19.49
N ARG A 84 2.30 6.27 18.88
CA ARG A 84 1.06 5.70 19.47
C ARG A 84 1.34 4.81 20.67
N LEU A 85 2.36 3.95 20.59
CA LEU A 85 2.75 3.08 21.71
C LEU A 85 3.26 3.86 22.93
N LYS A 86 3.89 5.03 22.75
CA LYS A 86 4.29 5.88 23.89
C LYS A 86 3.11 6.58 24.55
N LEU A 87 2.07 6.95 23.80
CA LEU A 87 0.89 7.64 24.37
C LEU A 87 0.05 6.72 25.26
N ASP A 88 0.00 5.42 24.96
CA ASP A 88 -0.77 4.43 25.72
C ASP A 88 -0.04 3.93 26.99
N ILE A 89 1.25 4.23 27.15
CA ILE A 89 2.06 3.81 28.32
C ILE A 89 2.10 4.90 29.41
N ASP A 90 1.73 6.14 29.08
CA ASP A 90 1.67 7.27 30.02
C ASP A 90 0.25 7.53 30.59
N LEU A 91 -0.60 6.50 30.71
CA LEU A 91 -1.92 6.55 31.40
C LEU A 91 -2.01 5.60 32.60
#